data_AF-A0A7J0EKE7-F1
#
_entry.id   AF-A0A7J0EKE7-F1
#
_cell.length_a   1.000
_cell.length_b   1.000
_cell.length_c   1.000
_cell.angle_alpha   90.00
_cell.angle_beta   90.00
_cell.angle_gamma   90.00
#
_symmetry.space_group_name_H-M   'P 1'
#
loop_
_entity.id
_entity.type
_entity.pdbx_description
1 polymer ?
#
loop_
_entity_poly.entity_id
_entity_poly.type
_entity_poly.pdbx_seq_one_letter_code
_entity_poly.pdbx_strand_id
1 'polypeptide(L)'
;MSLCPLPIIISLSFCLHRLIIPVADNGSKYITSHGSKGKLISSIAVDRLLSPDPVPYKTARVSRSQFTYTFQVSPGVKFIRLHFYPTSYRGFKRSKAFFTVKAGPYTLLSNFSAALTSDALGLPSFAKEFCANVEENQRLIISFTPSQGSSADEVYAFVNGIEVISMPTGLYHTLEGEEGAHVVGKKHQFSIDKNIALEKAYRLNVGGSSILSLQDTAYTAPQKVYQTSWSIVFDKQPNKTFNFTWKLPVDLGFRYLLRFHFCELEYEIKENENTGFSIFVNEEVAEAKADITEWSGRNGVAVYRDYVVMMEGDRMEGKRDLVIALCPHKIDNYDWNEQIDAILKGLEVFKLSNPDKNLAGVNPVPLVRASTSGKPNPRKLVFALGGNAIATGVVVLLTVVNIIVYKLRLLSEKVGEKDLSSLPSEGLCRRFSLAEILSVTNNFDDELVVGRGGFGKVYKAVIDGGETSVAIKRLNLKSRQGADEFWTEIEMLSNLRHTHLRQSYRLL
;
A
#
# COMPACT_ATOMS: atom_id res chain seq x y z
N MET A 1 17.91 -3.50 -49.05
CA MET A 1 18.28 -3.52 -47.62
C MET A 1 17.56 -2.36 -46.93
N SER A 2 16.31 -2.55 -46.51
CA SER A 2 15.60 -1.56 -45.69
C SER A 2 15.92 -1.84 -44.22
N LEU A 3 16.51 -0.85 -43.55
CA LEU A 3 16.64 -0.84 -42.10
C LEU A 3 15.23 -0.70 -41.52
N CYS A 4 14.75 -1.72 -40.81
CA CYS A 4 13.52 -1.62 -40.02
C CYS A 4 13.67 -0.47 -39.01
N PRO A 5 12.68 0.44 -38.88
CA PRO A 5 12.71 1.46 -37.85
C PRO A 5 12.58 0.79 -36.48
N LEU A 6 13.54 1.06 -35.59
CA LEU A 6 13.49 0.66 -34.18
C LEU A 6 12.24 1.28 -33.52
N PRO A 7 11.49 0.54 -32.69
CA PRO A 7 10.33 1.10 -31.99
C PRO A 7 10.81 2.13 -30.96
N ILE A 8 10.46 3.40 -31.21
CA ILE A 8 10.63 4.52 -30.28
C ILE A 8 9.26 4.75 -29.67
N ILE A 9 9.13 4.54 -28.36
CA ILE A 9 7.85 4.64 -27.68
C ILE A 9 7.92 5.72 -26.60
N ILE A 10 6.88 6.54 -26.50
CA ILE A 10 6.79 7.76 -25.68
C ILE A 10 5.84 7.54 -24.50
N SER A 11 6.30 7.88 -23.29
CA SER A 11 5.42 8.14 -22.13
C SER A 11 5.45 9.64 -21.82
N LEU A 12 4.28 10.28 -21.90
CA LEU A 12 3.99 11.66 -21.50
C LEU A 12 3.49 11.68 -20.05
N SER A 13 4.33 11.48 -19.04
CA SER A 13 3.86 11.55 -17.64
C SER A 13 3.77 12.99 -17.15
N PHE A 14 2.55 13.50 -16.92
CA PHE A 14 2.34 14.58 -15.95
C PHE A 14 2.27 13.95 -14.56
N CYS A 15 3.40 13.81 -13.89
CA CYS A 15 3.43 13.45 -12.47
C CYS A 15 4.38 14.39 -11.72
N LEU A 16 3.83 15.49 -11.23
CA LEU A 16 4.53 16.44 -10.36
C LEU A 16 4.34 16.15 -8.86
N HIS A 17 3.75 15.01 -8.46
CA HIS A 17 3.26 14.82 -7.08
C HIS A 17 3.75 13.56 -6.33
N ARG A 18 4.65 12.74 -6.90
CA ARG A 18 5.21 11.57 -6.23
C ARG A 18 6.74 11.62 -6.25
N LEU A 19 7.36 11.85 -5.10
CA LEU A 19 8.81 11.80 -4.94
C LEU A 19 9.21 10.49 -4.24
N ILE A 20 9.73 9.54 -5.01
CA ILE A 20 10.36 8.31 -4.48
C ILE A 20 11.86 8.53 -4.46
N ILE A 21 12.47 8.52 -3.27
CA ILE A 21 13.93 8.61 -3.15
C ILE A 21 14.48 7.24 -2.74
N PRO A 22 15.10 6.48 -3.66
CA PRO A 22 15.97 5.38 -3.26
C PRO A 22 17.18 5.99 -2.55
N VAL A 23 17.35 5.66 -1.28
CA VAL A 23 18.26 6.38 -0.38
C VAL A 23 19.77 6.09 -0.67
N ALA A 24 20.07 5.32 -1.72
CA ALA A 24 21.40 4.88 -2.11
C ALA A 24 22.33 6.00 -2.65
N ASP A 25 21.80 7.14 -3.11
CA ASP A 25 22.63 8.13 -3.81
C ASP A 25 23.57 8.89 -2.87
N ASN A 26 24.87 8.71 -3.13
CA ASN A 26 25.91 9.61 -2.68
C ASN A 26 25.67 10.97 -3.38
N GLY A 27 25.30 12.01 -2.64
CA GLY A 27 25.02 13.33 -3.19
C GLY A 27 23.54 13.73 -3.31
N SER A 28 22.62 13.06 -2.60
CA SER A 28 21.21 13.49 -2.56
C SER A 28 21.07 14.97 -2.17
N LYS A 29 20.44 15.77 -3.05
CA LYS A 29 20.20 17.22 -2.88
C LYS A 29 19.31 17.58 -1.67
N TYR A 30 18.73 16.58 -1.00
CA TYR A 30 17.77 16.72 0.09
C TYR A 30 18.38 16.54 1.48
N ILE A 31 19.72 16.41 1.58
CA ILE A 31 20.40 16.14 2.85
C ILE A 31 21.12 17.39 3.34
N THR A 32 20.90 17.74 4.60
CA THR A 32 21.69 18.74 5.33
C THR A 32 22.29 18.07 6.57
N SER A 33 23.60 17.81 6.56
CA SER A 33 24.32 17.32 7.74
C SER A 33 24.88 18.52 8.51
N HIS A 34 24.13 19.03 9.49
CA HIS A 34 24.69 19.93 10.49
C HIS A 34 25.10 19.12 11.72
N GLY A 35 26.41 19.05 11.97
CA GLY A 35 27.01 18.76 13.29
C GLY A 35 26.77 17.37 13.90
N SER A 36 27.70 16.44 13.68
CA SER A 36 28.32 15.59 14.73
C SER A 36 29.21 14.52 14.07
N LYS A 37 30.22 14.04 14.79
CA LYS A 37 31.35 13.21 14.32
C LYS A 37 30.99 11.82 13.73
N GLY A 38 29.73 11.53 13.40
CA GLY A 38 29.31 10.24 12.84
C GLY A 38 29.29 10.23 11.32
N LYS A 39 29.98 9.24 10.73
CA LYS A 39 29.99 9.01 9.28
C LYS A 39 28.64 8.46 8.83
N LEU A 40 27.88 9.24 8.05
CA LEU A 40 26.68 8.79 7.34
C LEU A 40 27.10 7.91 6.15
N ILE A 41 26.64 6.65 6.09
CA ILE A 41 27.10 5.68 5.09
C ILE A 41 25.90 5.10 4.33
N SER A 42 25.99 5.05 3.00
CA SER A 42 25.14 4.20 2.17
C SER A 42 25.72 2.78 2.21
N SER A 43 24.92 1.81 2.66
CA SER A 43 25.35 0.42 2.87
C SER A 43 24.42 -0.56 2.18
N ILE A 44 24.99 -1.64 1.67
CA ILE A 44 24.27 -2.71 0.96
C ILE A 44 23.91 -3.80 1.97
N ALA A 45 22.72 -4.39 1.82
CA ALA A 45 22.32 -5.56 2.60
C ALA A 45 23.34 -6.71 2.45
N VAL A 46 23.77 -7.30 3.58
CA VAL A 46 24.71 -8.44 3.57
C VAL A 46 24.01 -9.72 3.14
N ASP A 47 22.75 -9.92 3.56
CA ASP A 47 21.94 -11.07 3.14
C ASP A 47 21.11 -10.74 1.90
N ARG A 48 21.52 -11.30 0.76
CA ARG A 48 20.87 -11.13 -0.55
C ARG A 48 19.87 -12.23 -0.89
N LEU A 49 19.89 -13.36 -0.17
CA LEU A 49 19.19 -14.59 -0.59
C LEU A 49 17.67 -14.54 -0.34
N LEU A 50 17.21 -13.57 0.45
CA LEU A 50 15.80 -13.39 0.83
C LEU A 50 15.25 -12.00 0.48
N SER A 51 15.95 -11.20 -0.33
CA SER A 51 15.50 -9.83 -0.64
C SER A 51 14.18 -9.87 -1.42
N PRO A 52 13.07 -9.33 -0.88
CA PRO A 52 11.94 -8.93 -1.72
C PRO A 52 12.38 -7.78 -2.64
N ASP A 53 11.55 -7.48 -3.65
CA ASP A 53 11.76 -6.54 -4.78
C ASP A 53 12.92 -5.52 -4.63
N PRO A 54 13.79 -5.34 -5.64
CA PRO A 54 15.14 -4.80 -5.46
C PRO A 54 15.21 -3.32 -5.05
N VAL A 55 14.13 -2.54 -5.20
CA VAL A 55 14.07 -1.12 -4.82
C VAL A 55 12.85 -0.89 -3.93
N PRO A 56 12.97 -0.25 -2.75
CA PRO A 56 14.16 0.39 -2.18
C PRO A 56 15.01 -0.51 -1.24
N TYR A 57 14.69 -1.80 -1.10
CA TYR A 57 15.20 -2.61 0.02
C TYR A 57 16.64 -3.12 -0.10
N LYS A 58 17.26 -3.09 -1.30
CA LYS A 58 18.63 -3.57 -1.52
C LYS A 58 19.71 -2.73 -0.79
N THR A 59 19.41 -1.47 -0.52
CA THR A 59 20.33 -0.50 0.09
C THR A 59 19.68 0.15 1.29
N ALA A 60 20.48 0.60 2.24
CA ALA A 60 20.04 1.47 3.33
C ALA A 60 21.05 2.58 3.58
N ARG A 61 20.57 3.69 4.10
CA ARG A 61 21.43 4.66 4.77
C ARG A 61 21.44 4.37 6.24
N VAL A 62 22.64 4.26 6.81
CA VAL A 62 22.91 3.86 8.18
C VAL A 62 23.80 4.90 8.85
N SER A 63 23.54 5.21 10.13
CA SER A 63 24.34 6.16 10.89
C SER A 63 24.22 5.93 12.40
N ARG A 64 25.34 6.11 13.12
CA ARG A 64 25.39 6.16 14.60
C ARG A 64 25.14 7.56 15.16
N SER A 65 25.08 8.57 14.29
CA SER A 65 24.70 9.94 14.62
C SER A 65 23.36 10.29 13.99
N GLN A 66 22.69 11.29 14.54
CA GLN A 66 21.47 11.83 13.94
C GLN A 66 21.70 12.28 12.49
N PHE A 67 20.75 12.00 11.62
CA PHE A 67 20.74 12.51 10.24
C PHE A 67 19.34 12.95 9.85
N THR A 68 19.28 13.88 8.89
CA THR A 68 18.04 14.59 8.54
C THR A 68 17.89 14.71 7.03
N TYR A 69 16.66 14.56 6.56
CA TYR A 69 16.22 14.87 5.21
C TYR A 69 15.33 16.10 5.21
N THR A 70 15.52 16.96 4.23
CA THR A 70 14.74 18.17 4.04
C THR A 70 14.12 18.13 2.65
N PHE A 71 12.79 18.12 2.59
CA PHE A 71 12.03 18.10 1.35
C PHE A 71 11.37 19.45 1.13
N GLN A 72 11.55 20.01 -0.07
CA GLN A 72 10.74 21.12 -0.54
C GLN A 72 9.47 20.53 -1.17
N VAL A 73 8.34 20.73 -0.51
CA VAL A 73 7.03 20.24 -0.92
C VAL A 73 6.01 21.36 -0.86
N SER A 74 4.93 21.25 -1.64
CA SER A 74 3.81 22.19 -1.52
C SER A 74 3.19 22.12 -0.11
N PRO A 75 2.54 23.19 0.38
CA PRO A 75 1.80 23.15 1.63
C PRO A 75 0.69 22.09 1.64
N GLY A 76 0.21 21.74 2.83
CA GLY A 76 -0.85 20.76 3.07
C GLY A 76 -0.34 19.39 3.51
N VAL A 77 -1.27 18.46 3.65
CA VAL A 77 -1.00 17.13 4.20
C VAL A 77 -0.24 16.25 3.21
N LYS A 78 0.73 15.48 3.71
CA LYS A 78 1.56 14.56 2.95
C LYS A 78 1.45 13.15 3.51
N PHE A 79 1.32 12.16 2.64
CA PHE A 79 1.68 10.79 2.96
C PHE A 79 3.21 10.69 3.03
N ILE A 80 3.70 10.12 4.12
CA ILE A 80 5.12 9.84 4.37
C ILE A 80 5.23 8.33 4.55
N ARG A 81 5.93 7.65 3.63
CA ARG A 81 6.21 6.21 3.74
C ARG A 81 7.68 5.99 4.03
N LEU A 82 7.95 5.25 5.11
CA LEU A 82 9.29 4.88 5.54
C LEU A 82 9.48 3.37 5.33
N HIS A 83 10.45 3.00 4.49
CA HIS A 83 10.72 1.62 4.12
C HIS A 83 11.85 1.03 4.96
N PHE A 84 11.64 -0.15 5.51
CA PHE A 84 12.58 -0.86 6.36
C PHE A 84 12.78 -2.30 5.91
N TYR A 85 14.04 -2.67 5.69
CA TYR A 85 14.52 -4.05 5.53
C TYR A 85 15.54 -4.32 6.64
N PRO A 86 15.11 -4.81 7.82
CA PRO A 86 16.01 -5.02 8.94
C PRO A 86 16.90 -6.24 8.72
N THR A 87 18.09 -5.99 8.17
CA THR A 87 19.16 -6.97 8.00
C THR A 87 20.47 -6.44 8.61
N SER A 88 21.53 -7.24 8.55
CA SER A 88 22.86 -6.77 8.85
C SER A 88 23.39 -5.95 7.68
N TYR A 89 23.91 -4.78 7.97
CA TYR A 89 24.62 -3.92 7.03
C TYR A 89 26.10 -3.94 7.38
N ARG A 90 26.99 -3.61 6.42
CA ARG A 90 28.44 -3.67 6.66
C ARG A 90 28.85 -2.80 7.86
N GLY A 91 29.24 -3.42 8.97
CA GLY A 91 29.61 -2.74 10.23
C GLY A 91 28.45 -2.43 11.19
N PHE A 92 27.22 -2.85 10.86
CA PHE A 92 26.00 -2.57 11.63
C PHE A 92 25.17 -3.86 11.79
N LYS A 93 25.04 -4.32 13.04
CA LYS A 93 24.33 -5.56 13.37
C LYS A 93 22.82 -5.32 13.40
N ARG A 94 22.03 -6.19 12.76
CA ARG A 94 20.54 -6.14 12.74
C ARG A 94 19.91 -5.79 14.09
N SER A 95 20.42 -6.39 15.18
CA SER A 95 19.88 -6.27 16.53
C SER A 95 20.20 -4.94 17.24
N LYS A 96 21.01 -4.05 16.65
CA LYS A 96 21.43 -2.78 17.27
C LYS A 96 20.72 -1.57 16.66
N ALA A 97 19.76 -1.77 15.77
CA ALA A 97 18.96 -0.70 15.19
C ALA A 97 17.82 -0.29 16.14
N PHE A 98 18.06 0.71 16.97
CA PHE A 98 17.05 1.35 17.83
C PHE A 98 17.13 2.87 17.63
N PHE A 99 16.03 3.48 17.21
CA PHE A 99 16.05 4.90 16.87
C PHE A 99 14.68 5.56 16.93
N THR A 100 14.71 6.88 17.00
CA THR A 100 13.54 7.77 16.94
C THR A 100 13.47 8.42 15.57
N VAL A 101 12.27 8.55 15.02
CA VAL A 101 12.02 9.29 13.77
C VAL A 101 11.03 10.41 14.05
N LYS A 102 11.40 11.64 13.66
CA LYS A 102 10.52 12.80 13.73
C LYS A 102 10.28 13.38 12.35
N ALA A 103 9.07 13.86 12.09
CA ALA A 103 8.71 14.65 10.91
C ALA A 103 8.10 15.98 11.37
N GLY A 104 8.84 17.08 11.20
CA GLY A 104 8.48 18.37 11.80
C GLY A 104 8.30 18.24 13.32
N PRO A 105 7.17 18.69 13.90
CA PRO A 105 6.91 18.58 15.34
C PRO A 105 6.51 17.16 15.78
N TYR A 106 6.19 16.26 14.84
CA TYR A 106 5.61 14.96 15.16
C TYR A 106 6.68 13.91 15.43
N THR A 107 6.54 13.17 16.53
CA THR A 107 7.32 11.96 16.78
C THR A 107 6.59 10.77 16.16
N LEU A 108 7.08 10.30 15.01
CA LEU A 108 6.47 9.20 14.26
C LEU A 108 6.82 7.84 14.87
N LEU A 109 8.07 7.69 15.30
CA LEU A 109 8.63 6.47 15.88
C LEU A 109 9.56 6.85 17.04
N SER A 110 9.60 6.06 18.10
CA SER A 110 10.44 6.30 19.28
C SER A 110 10.99 4.98 19.80
N ASN A 111 12.29 4.93 20.07
CA ASN A 111 12.99 3.69 20.47
C ASN A 111 12.64 2.49 19.56
N PHE A 112 12.43 2.75 18.28
CA PHE A 112 11.86 1.80 17.33
C PHE A 112 12.90 0.79 16.88
N SER A 113 12.51 -0.49 16.88
CA SER A 113 13.27 -1.58 16.28
C SER A 113 12.53 -2.16 15.08
N ALA A 114 13.07 -1.90 13.89
CA ALA A 114 12.58 -2.52 12.67
C ALA A 114 12.70 -4.05 12.72
N ALA A 115 13.73 -4.59 13.38
CA ALA A 115 13.95 -6.03 13.50
C ALA A 115 12.86 -6.72 14.32
N LEU A 116 12.55 -6.20 15.52
CA LEU A 116 11.46 -6.74 16.35
C LEU A 116 10.11 -6.66 15.63
N THR A 117 9.87 -5.56 14.91
CA THR A 117 8.65 -5.37 14.13
C THR A 117 8.54 -6.38 12.98
N SER A 118 9.62 -6.57 12.22
CA SER A 118 9.70 -7.56 11.13
C SER A 118 9.49 -8.99 11.64
N ASP A 119 10.11 -9.34 12.77
CA ASP A 119 9.98 -10.67 13.38
C ASP A 119 8.54 -10.93 13.87
N ALA A 120 7.89 -9.94 14.48
CA ALA A 120 6.50 -10.03 14.92
C ALA A 120 5.51 -10.11 13.75
N LEU A 121 5.76 -9.39 12.65
CA LEU A 121 4.92 -9.43 11.44
C LEU A 121 5.19 -10.67 10.57
N GLY A 122 6.32 -11.35 10.75
CA GLY A 122 6.76 -12.43 9.87
C GLY A 122 7.11 -11.96 8.45
N LEU A 123 7.45 -10.69 8.27
CA LEU A 123 7.75 -10.09 6.97
C LEU A 123 9.24 -9.72 6.86
N PRO A 124 9.92 -10.04 5.75
CA PRO A 124 11.34 -9.70 5.57
C PRO A 124 11.57 -8.19 5.51
N SER A 125 10.68 -7.46 4.84
CA SER A 125 10.67 -5.99 4.79
C SER A 125 9.24 -5.47 4.89
N PHE A 126 9.11 -4.20 5.26
CA PHE A 126 7.81 -3.54 5.38
C PHE A 126 7.97 -2.01 5.23
N ALA A 127 6.84 -1.33 5.06
CA ALA A 127 6.76 0.12 5.08
C ALA A 127 5.81 0.59 6.19
N LYS A 128 6.16 1.70 6.85
CA LYS A 128 5.24 2.42 7.74
C LYS A 128 4.76 3.68 7.04
N GLU A 129 3.47 3.96 7.12
CA GLU A 129 2.83 5.08 6.42
C GLU A 129 2.20 6.04 7.43
N PHE A 130 2.49 7.32 7.25
CA PHE A 130 2.03 8.40 8.10
C PHE A 130 1.40 9.51 7.25
N CYS A 131 0.48 10.29 7.84
CA CYS A 131 0.00 11.54 7.28
C CYS A 131 0.41 12.69 8.19
N ALA A 132 1.07 13.71 7.66
CA ALA A 132 1.45 14.89 8.42
C ALA A 132 1.30 16.16 7.57
N ASN A 133 0.84 17.25 8.20
CA ASN A 133 0.70 18.54 7.54
C ASN A 133 2.03 19.28 7.44
N VAL A 134 2.23 19.98 6.31
CA VAL A 134 3.32 20.92 6.09
C VAL A 134 2.68 22.29 5.88
N GLU A 135 2.97 23.24 6.76
CA GLU A 135 2.40 24.59 6.66
C GLU A 135 3.02 25.40 5.53
N GLU A 136 2.39 26.53 5.22
CA GLU A 136 2.93 27.47 4.24
C GLU A 136 4.32 27.95 4.65
N ASN A 137 5.24 28.06 3.68
CA ASN A 137 6.64 28.43 3.88
C ASN A 137 7.48 27.47 4.75
N GLN A 138 6.95 26.31 5.16
CA GLN A 138 7.72 25.29 5.86
C GLN A 138 8.27 24.23 4.89
N ARG A 139 9.42 23.65 5.27
CA ARG A 139 9.98 22.48 4.61
C ARG A 139 9.64 21.24 5.44
N LEU A 140 9.40 20.11 4.78
CA LEU A 140 9.23 18.85 5.49
C LEU A 140 10.62 18.34 5.91
N ILE A 141 10.86 18.30 7.22
CA ILE A 141 12.12 17.86 7.82
C ILE A 141 11.89 16.52 8.50
N ILE A 142 12.56 15.46 8.04
CA ILE A 142 12.50 14.12 8.63
C ILE A 142 13.86 13.78 9.24
N SER A 143 13.90 13.59 10.55
CA SER A 143 15.14 13.28 11.29
C SER A 143 15.11 11.88 11.89
N PHE A 144 16.26 11.21 11.84
CA PHE A 144 16.50 9.88 12.37
C PHE A 144 17.57 9.99 13.45
N THR A 145 17.21 9.67 14.69
CA THR A 145 18.08 9.83 15.86
C THR A 145 18.27 8.48 16.54
N PRO A 146 19.48 7.89 16.50
CA PRO A 146 19.78 6.66 17.25
C PRO A 146 19.45 6.84 18.74
N SER A 147 18.91 5.79 19.36
CA SER A 147 18.59 5.79 20.79
C SER A 147 19.87 5.83 21.64
N GLN A 148 19.80 6.46 22.81
CA GLN A 148 20.92 6.48 23.76
C GLN A 148 21.13 5.09 24.35
N GLY A 149 22.26 4.46 24.02
CA GLY A 149 22.66 3.16 24.56
C GLY A 149 23.69 3.31 25.69
N SER A 150 23.86 2.25 26.49
CA SER A 150 24.89 2.15 27.54
C SER A 150 26.33 2.24 27.00
N SER A 151 26.52 2.03 25.69
CA SER A 151 27.70 2.47 24.94
C SER A 151 27.24 3.14 23.64
N ALA A 152 27.59 4.41 23.44
CA ALA A 152 27.21 5.20 22.26
C ALA A 152 27.69 4.60 20.92
N ASP A 153 28.61 3.64 20.97
CA ASP A 153 29.23 3.00 19.80
C ASP A 153 28.52 1.73 19.28
N GLU A 154 27.28 1.44 19.69
CA GLU A 154 26.59 0.26 19.16
C GLU A 154 25.28 0.56 18.44
N VAL A 155 24.49 1.51 18.94
CA VAL A 155 23.14 1.77 18.41
C VAL A 155 23.23 2.63 17.15
N TYR A 156 22.36 2.35 16.18
CA TYR A 156 22.29 3.12 14.94
C TYR A 156 20.86 3.28 14.44
N ALA A 157 20.68 4.26 13.57
CA ALA A 157 19.44 4.50 12.83
C ALA A 157 19.66 4.16 11.35
N PHE A 158 18.59 3.70 10.69
CA PHE A 158 18.64 3.43 9.26
C PHE A 158 17.29 3.60 8.57
N VAL A 159 17.34 3.75 7.25
CA VAL A 159 16.17 3.75 6.37
C VAL A 159 16.56 3.26 4.98
N ASN A 160 15.70 2.48 4.34
CA ASN A 160 15.93 1.95 2.98
C ASN A 160 15.38 2.89 1.90
N GLY A 161 14.20 3.45 2.15
CA GLY A 161 13.48 4.32 1.21
C GLY A 161 12.56 5.28 1.96
N ILE A 162 12.38 6.46 1.38
CA ILE A 162 11.41 7.44 1.85
C ILE A 162 10.57 7.86 0.64
N GLU A 163 9.24 7.74 0.75
CA GLU A 163 8.29 8.32 -0.20
C GLU A 163 7.55 9.48 0.46
N VAL A 164 7.43 10.59 -0.27
CA VAL A 164 6.60 11.74 0.13
C VAL A 164 5.61 12.00 -1.00
N ILE A 165 4.32 11.98 -0.68
CA ILE A 165 3.23 12.06 -1.65
C ILE A 165 2.20 13.06 -1.13
N SER A 166 1.76 13.99 -1.98
CA SER A 166 0.70 14.93 -1.60
C SER A 166 -0.62 14.20 -1.38
N MET A 167 -1.28 14.49 -0.26
CA MET A 167 -2.60 13.97 0.06
C MET A 167 -3.67 14.94 -0.42
N PRO A 168 -4.78 14.46 -1.03
CA PRO A 168 -5.94 15.29 -1.32
C PRO A 168 -6.49 15.96 -0.05
N THR A 169 -7.01 17.18 -0.21
CA THR A 169 -7.71 17.90 0.84
C THR A 169 -9.01 17.19 1.23
N GLY A 170 -9.32 17.16 2.52
CA GLY A 170 -10.56 16.54 3.02
C GLY A 170 -10.57 15.01 3.00
N LEU A 171 -9.43 14.36 2.73
CA LEU A 171 -9.41 12.89 2.68
C LEU A 171 -9.62 12.27 4.07
N TYR A 172 -8.82 12.62 5.07
CA TYR A 172 -8.94 12.10 6.45
C TYR A 172 -9.09 13.17 7.52
N HIS A 173 -8.89 14.44 7.12
CA HIS A 173 -8.97 15.59 8.00
C HIS A 173 -10.29 16.29 7.78
N THR A 174 -10.96 16.65 8.88
CA THR A 174 -12.22 17.39 8.85
C THR A 174 -11.97 18.78 8.27
N LEU A 175 -12.75 19.19 7.28
CA LEU A 175 -12.66 20.54 6.73
C LEU A 175 -13.26 21.55 7.70
N GLU A 176 -12.85 22.81 7.57
CA GLU A 176 -13.34 23.87 8.44
C GLU A 176 -14.84 24.09 8.22
N GLY A 177 -15.63 24.03 9.30
CA GLY A 177 -17.09 24.14 9.25
C GLY A 177 -17.84 22.82 8.96
N GLU A 178 -17.13 21.71 8.73
CA GLU A 178 -17.74 20.39 8.59
C GLU A 178 -17.85 19.65 9.93
N GLU A 179 -18.80 18.73 9.98
CA GLU A 179 -18.99 17.81 11.10
C GLU A 179 -17.83 16.81 11.19
N GLY A 180 -17.43 16.51 12.43
CA GLY A 180 -16.32 15.59 12.71
C GLY A 180 -16.75 14.12 12.66
N ALA A 181 -15.79 13.22 12.88
CA ALA A 181 -16.09 11.80 13.00
C ALA A 181 -16.84 11.50 14.30
N HIS A 182 -17.81 10.57 14.28
CA HIS A 182 -18.58 10.21 15.47
C HIS A 182 -17.71 9.49 16.49
N VAL A 183 -17.74 9.92 17.75
CA VAL A 183 -17.01 9.21 18.81
C VAL A 183 -17.84 8.02 19.27
N VAL A 184 -17.26 6.82 19.17
CA VAL A 184 -17.92 5.57 19.61
C VAL A 184 -18.41 5.70 21.06
N GLY A 185 -19.65 5.28 21.30
CA GLY A 185 -20.29 5.32 22.62
C GLY A 185 -20.66 6.72 23.12
N LYS A 186 -20.43 7.78 22.34
CA LYS A 186 -20.67 9.17 22.77
C LYS A 186 -21.48 9.95 21.73
N LYS A 187 -22.25 10.93 22.21
CA LYS A 187 -23.12 11.77 21.35
C LYS A 187 -22.41 12.95 20.68
N HIS A 188 -21.10 13.11 20.89
CA HIS A 188 -20.34 14.20 20.29
C HIS A 188 -19.45 13.69 19.15
N GLN A 189 -19.10 14.60 18.25
CA GLN A 189 -18.17 14.34 17.16
C GLN A 189 -16.77 14.83 17.52
N PHE A 190 -15.77 14.28 16.86
CA PHE A 190 -14.36 14.62 16.98
C PHE A 190 -13.85 15.15 15.65
N SER A 191 -13.43 16.42 15.62
CA SER A 191 -12.82 17.03 14.45
C SER A 191 -11.35 16.60 14.35
N ILE A 192 -10.98 16.01 13.21
CA ILE A 192 -9.59 15.62 12.95
C ILE A 192 -8.90 16.77 12.23
N ASP A 193 -8.33 17.69 13.00
CA ASP A 193 -7.64 18.87 12.48
C ASP A 193 -6.32 18.52 11.75
N LYS A 194 -5.86 19.43 10.88
CA LYS A 194 -4.59 19.28 10.14
C LYS A 194 -3.35 19.19 11.03
N ASN A 195 -3.46 19.55 12.32
CA ASN A 195 -2.41 19.44 13.31
C ASN A 195 -2.38 18.07 14.02
N ILE A 196 -3.29 17.16 13.67
CA ILE A 196 -3.26 15.76 14.07
C ILE A 196 -2.58 14.98 12.94
N ALA A 197 -1.46 14.35 13.27
CA ALA A 197 -0.80 13.41 12.37
C ALA A 197 -1.44 12.02 12.51
N LEU A 198 -1.45 11.26 11.42
CA LEU A 198 -2.04 9.92 11.36
C LEU A 198 -0.95 8.88 11.10
N GLU A 199 -1.08 7.69 11.67
CA GLU A 199 -0.33 6.49 11.27
C GLU A 199 -1.32 5.45 10.77
N LYS A 200 -1.12 4.92 9.56
CA LYS A 200 -1.92 3.81 9.05
C LYS A 200 -1.61 2.54 9.86
N ALA A 201 -2.60 2.05 10.58
CA ALA A 201 -2.53 0.76 11.27
C ALA A 201 -2.99 -0.37 10.35
N TYR A 202 -4.17 -0.22 9.73
CA TYR A 202 -4.75 -1.21 8.83
C TYR A 202 -5.44 -0.54 7.64
N ARG A 203 -5.40 -1.21 6.47
CA ARG A 203 -6.20 -0.88 5.28
C ARG A 203 -6.57 -2.20 4.62
N LEU A 204 -7.85 -2.55 4.66
CA LEU A 204 -8.37 -3.86 4.27
C LEU A 204 -9.34 -3.71 3.11
N ASN A 205 -9.14 -4.54 2.08
CA ASN A 205 -10.13 -4.80 1.05
C ASN A 205 -10.97 -6.01 1.49
N VAL A 206 -12.19 -5.79 1.96
CA VAL A 206 -12.99 -6.83 2.61
C VAL A 206 -13.65 -7.72 1.56
N GLY A 207 -13.42 -9.03 1.65
CA GLY A 207 -13.88 -10.02 0.66
C GLY A 207 -13.11 -10.00 -0.67
N GLY A 208 -12.20 -9.06 -0.87
CA GLY A 208 -11.40 -8.93 -2.09
C GLY A 208 -9.95 -9.37 -1.96
N SER A 209 -9.22 -9.36 -3.08
CA SER A 209 -7.79 -9.64 -3.14
C SER A 209 -6.94 -8.42 -2.76
N SER A 210 -5.65 -8.65 -2.48
CA SER A 210 -4.69 -7.58 -2.17
C SER A 210 -4.56 -6.60 -3.34
N ILE A 211 -4.73 -5.31 -3.06
CA ILE A 211 -4.56 -4.24 -4.05
C ILE A 211 -3.13 -3.72 -3.98
N LEU A 212 -2.42 -3.74 -5.11
CA LEU A 212 -1.06 -3.21 -5.20
C LEU A 212 -1.07 -1.68 -5.12
N SER A 213 -0.02 -1.06 -4.56
CA SER A 213 0.08 0.41 -4.47
C SER A 213 0.02 1.13 -5.84
N LEU A 214 0.25 0.43 -6.96
CA LEU A 214 0.11 0.97 -8.31
C LEU A 214 -1.35 1.02 -8.80
N GLN A 215 -2.21 0.20 -8.20
CA GLN A 215 -3.65 0.16 -8.44
C GLN A 215 -4.44 0.95 -7.39
N ASP A 216 -3.74 1.52 -6.41
CA ASP A 216 -4.30 2.40 -5.38
C ASP A 216 -4.53 3.78 -6.00
N THR A 217 -5.79 4.17 -6.14
CA THR A 217 -6.15 5.48 -6.70
C THR A 217 -5.91 6.56 -5.65
N ALA A 218 -5.54 7.77 -6.06
CA ALA A 218 -5.34 8.90 -5.15
C ALA A 218 -6.67 9.51 -4.62
N TYR A 219 -7.75 8.72 -4.57
CA TYR A 219 -9.08 9.10 -4.10
C TYR A 219 -9.44 8.31 -2.83
N THR A 220 -10.68 8.44 -2.34
CA THR A 220 -11.20 7.80 -1.12
C THR A 220 -10.89 6.30 -1.00
N ALA A 221 -11.10 5.52 -2.06
CA ALA A 221 -10.64 4.13 -2.19
C ALA A 221 -10.72 3.69 -3.68
N PRO A 222 -9.96 2.66 -4.10
CA PRO A 222 -10.05 2.09 -5.45
C PRO A 222 -11.42 1.47 -5.74
N GLN A 223 -11.88 1.51 -6.99
CA GLN A 223 -13.14 0.90 -7.42
C GLN A 223 -13.22 -0.60 -7.05
N LYS A 224 -12.09 -1.31 -7.12
CA LYS A 224 -11.99 -2.72 -6.72
C LYS A 224 -12.46 -2.99 -5.29
N VAL A 225 -12.29 -2.03 -4.37
CA VAL A 225 -12.76 -2.16 -2.98
C VAL A 225 -14.28 -2.26 -2.96
N TYR A 226 -14.98 -1.39 -3.68
CA TYR A 226 -16.45 -1.36 -3.67
C TYR A 226 -17.10 -2.47 -4.51
N GLN A 227 -16.34 -3.08 -5.42
CA GLN A 227 -16.79 -4.21 -6.25
C GLN A 227 -16.72 -5.56 -5.52
N THR A 228 -15.94 -5.66 -4.45
CA THR A 228 -15.84 -6.88 -3.65
C THR A 228 -16.58 -6.69 -2.34
N SER A 229 -17.52 -7.57 -2.03
CA SER A 229 -18.07 -7.69 -0.67
C SER A 229 -17.74 -9.06 -0.13
N TRP A 230 -17.66 -9.11 1.19
CA TRP A 230 -18.00 -10.32 1.91
C TRP A 230 -19.42 -10.18 2.44
N SER A 231 -20.23 -11.21 2.28
CA SER A 231 -21.60 -11.29 2.83
C SER A 231 -21.78 -12.65 3.51
N ILE A 232 -22.74 -12.72 4.44
CA ILE A 232 -23.02 -13.95 5.19
C ILE A 232 -24.00 -14.79 4.39
N VAL A 233 -23.53 -15.88 3.77
CA VAL A 233 -24.45 -16.91 3.25
C VAL A 233 -24.88 -17.78 4.44
N PHE A 234 -26.11 -17.59 4.92
CA PHE A 234 -26.64 -18.35 6.05
C PHE A 234 -26.90 -19.82 5.68
N ASP A 235 -26.38 -20.74 6.48
CA ASP A 235 -26.92 -22.10 6.56
C ASP A 235 -28.19 -22.06 7.43
N LYS A 236 -29.23 -22.78 7.02
CA LYS A 236 -30.62 -22.67 7.50
C LYS A 236 -30.81 -23.22 8.92
N GLN A 237 -30.08 -22.68 9.91
CA GLN A 237 -30.28 -23.01 11.32
C GLN A 237 -31.12 -21.94 12.00
N PRO A 238 -32.40 -22.22 12.29
CA PRO A 238 -33.25 -21.30 13.04
C PRO A 238 -32.65 -21.13 14.44
N ASN A 239 -32.45 -19.88 14.88
CA ASN A 239 -32.01 -19.43 16.21
C ASN A 239 -30.52 -19.11 16.45
N LYS A 240 -29.66 -18.99 15.43
CA LYS A 240 -28.31 -18.42 15.62
C LYS A 240 -28.19 -17.00 15.05
N THR A 241 -28.00 -16.03 15.93
CA THR A 241 -27.50 -14.69 15.55
C THR A 241 -26.01 -14.79 15.29
N PHE A 242 -25.57 -14.48 14.07
CA PHE A 242 -24.18 -14.43 13.71
C PHE A 242 -23.72 -12.98 13.69
N ASN A 243 -22.80 -12.65 14.60
CA ASN A 243 -22.13 -11.36 14.60
C ASN A 243 -20.81 -11.54 13.86
N PHE A 244 -20.57 -10.74 12.82
CA PHE A 244 -19.25 -10.71 12.23
C PHE A 244 -18.33 -9.97 13.18
N THR A 245 -17.19 -10.53 13.57
CA THR A 245 -16.24 -9.87 14.49
C THR A 245 -14.82 -9.85 13.95
N TRP A 246 -14.23 -8.66 13.76
CA TRP A 246 -12.79 -8.48 13.55
C TRP A 246 -12.09 -8.14 14.87
N LYS A 247 -10.89 -8.70 15.07
CA LYS A 247 -9.98 -8.32 16.16
C LYS A 247 -8.68 -7.80 15.56
N LEU A 248 -8.39 -6.53 15.82
CA LEU A 248 -7.25 -5.82 15.25
C LEU A 248 -6.32 -5.34 16.37
N PRO A 249 -5.12 -5.92 16.55
CA PRO A 249 -4.23 -5.52 17.64
C PRO A 249 -3.61 -4.13 17.41
N VAL A 250 -4.04 -3.16 18.22
CA VAL A 250 -3.65 -1.75 18.16
C VAL A 250 -3.01 -1.30 19.47
N ASP A 251 -2.20 -0.24 19.42
CA ASP A 251 -1.49 0.28 20.60
C ASP A 251 -2.46 1.02 21.55
N LEU A 252 -2.27 0.82 22.86
CA LEU A 252 -3.05 1.51 23.88
C LEU A 252 -2.62 2.98 24.05
N GLY A 253 -3.50 3.79 24.63
CA GLY A 253 -3.27 5.20 24.91
C GLY A 253 -3.33 6.12 23.68
N PHE A 254 -4.03 5.69 22.63
CA PHE A 254 -4.25 6.47 21.41
C PHE A 254 -5.72 6.45 20.98
N ARG A 255 -6.12 7.49 20.26
CA ARG A 255 -7.36 7.50 19.48
C ARG A 255 -7.11 6.88 18.11
N TYR A 256 -8.12 6.21 17.59
CA TYR A 256 -8.11 5.60 16.27
C TYR A 256 -9.31 6.09 15.46
N LEU A 257 -9.04 6.57 14.25
CA LEU A 257 -10.04 6.79 13.21
C LEU A 257 -10.31 5.44 12.52
N LEU A 258 -11.59 5.07 12.46
CA LEU A 258 -12.12 3.92 11.75
C LEU A 258 -12.95 4.43 10.59
N ARG A 259 -12.54 4.12 9.37
CA ARG A 259 -13.30 4.42 8.16
C ARG A 259 -13.84 3.13 7.56
N PHE A 260 -15.16 3.00 7.58
CA PHE A 260 -15.86 1.87 6.99
C PHE A 260 -16.33 2.25 5.59
N HIS A 261 -16.06 1.39 4.62
CA HIS A 261 -16.46 1.57 3.22
C HIS A 261 -17.62 0.63 2.88
N PHE A 262 -18.67 1.20 2.30
CA PHE A 262 -19.90 0.52 1.94
C PHE A 262 -20.27 0.82 0.48
N CYS A 263 -20.96 -0.13 -0.16
CA CYS A 263 -21.58 0.04 -1.46
C CYS A 263 -22.61 -1.08 -1.63
N GLU A 264 -23.89 -0.73 -1.71
CA GLU A 264 -24.92 -1.70 -2.06
C GLU A 264 -24.93 -1.88 -3.58
N LEU A 265 -24.82 -3.11 -4.09
CA LEU A 265 -24.76 -3.39 -5.53
C LEU A 265 -26.01 -4.10 -6.04
N GLU A 266 -26.85 -4.65 -5.16
CA GLU A 266 -28.05 -5.36 -5.57
C GLU A 266 -29.12 -4.40 -6.09
N TYR A 267 -29.80 -4.79 -7.17
CA TYR A 267 -30.82 -3.96 -7.86
C TYR A 267 -32.22 -4.12 -7.28
N GLU A 268 -32.42 -5.01 -6.31
CA GLU A 268 -33.73 -5.23 -5.69
C GLU A 268 -33.96 -4.21 -4.58
N ILE A 269 -34.95 -3.35 -4.79
CA ILE A 269 -35.43 -2.40 -3.79
C ILE A 269 -36.09 -3.23 -2.69
N LYS A 270 -35.42 -3.39 -1.55
CA LYS A 270 -36.07 -3.90 -0.34
C LYS A 270 -36.95 -2.77 0.21
N GLU A 271 -38.26 -2.82 -0.06
CA GLU A 271 -39.25 -1.81 0.38
C GLU A 271 -39.52 -1.80 1.90
N ASN A 272 -38.69 -2.47 2.71
CA ASN A 272 -38.97 -2.68 4.13
C ASN A 272 -38.16 -1.72 5.01
N GLU A 273 -38.84 -0.98 5.90
CA GLU A 273 -38.26 -0.01 6.87
C GLU A 273 -37.24 -0.63 7.86
N ASN A 274 -37.09 -1.95 7.87
CA ASN A 274 -36.22 -2.73 8.75
C ASN A 274 -34.90 -3.20 8.10
N THR A 275 -34.51 -2.62 6.96
CA THR A 275 -33.25 -2.92 6.27
C THR A 275 -32.05 -2.25 6.93
N GLY A 276 -31.33 -2.97 7.78
CA GLY A 276 -30.08 -2.45 8.35
C GLY A 276 -29.35 -3.39 9.28
N PHE A 277 -28.19 -2.93 9.73
CA PHE A 277 -27.37 -3.61 10.74
C PHE A 277 -26.80 -2.60 11.73
N SER A 278 -26.43 -3.06 12.92
CA SER A 278 -25.70 -2.24 13.89
C SER A 278 -24.20 -2.48 13.78
N ILE A 279 -23.43 -1.41 14.01
CA ILE A 279 -21.97 -1.45 14.10
C ILE A 279 -21.57 -1.24 15.55
N PHE A 280 -20.83 -2.20 16.10
CA PHE A 280 -20.25 -2.13 17.43
C PHE A 280 -18.73 -2.04 17.34
N VAL A 281 -18.14 -1.23 18.21
CA VAL A 281 -16.69 -1.11 18.36
C VAL A 281 -16.38 -1.21 19.85
N ASN A 282 -15.56 -2.20 20.23
CA ASN A 282 -15.27 -2.56 21.62
C ASN A 282 -16.54 -2.71 22.48
N GLU A 283 -17.54 -3.44 21.97
CA GLU A 283 -18.85 -3.68 22.63
C GLU A 283 -19.73 -2.45 22.81
N GLU A 284 -19.26 -1.26 22.41
CA GLU A 284 -20.06 -0.04 22.37
C GLU A 284 -20.71 0.18 21.01
N VAL A 285 -21.89 0.80 21.00
CA VAL A 285 -22.60 1.14 19.77
C VAL A 285 -21.86 2.28 19.06
N ALA A 286 -21.35 2.01 17.87
CA ALA A 286 -20.85 3.03 16.96
C ALA A 286 -21.98 3.51 16.03
N GLU A 287 -22.79 2.58 15.53
CA GLU A 287 -23.97 2.86 14.71
C GLU A 287 -25.13 1.94 15.09
N ALA A 288 -26.28 2.53 15.43
CA ALA A 288 -27.43 1.75 15.86
C ALA A 288 -28.20 1.17 14.65
N LYS A 289 -28.32 1.94 13.57
CA LYS A 289 -29.00 1.54 12.34
C LYS A 289 -28.19 2.03 11.13
N ALA A 290 -27.41 1.13 10.54
CA ALA A 290 -26.73 1.36 9.29
C ALA A 290 -27.64 0.98 8.12
N ASP A 291 -28.12 1.99 7.40
CA ASP A 291 -28.84 1.84 6.13
C ASP A 291 -27.99 2.44 5.01
N ILE A 292 -27.40 1.57 4.19
CA ILE A 292 -26.47 1.97 3.14
C ILE A 292 -27.21 2.74 2.04
N THR A 293 -28.45 2.36 1.73
CA THR A 293 -29.26 2.98 0.67
C THR A 293 -29.69 4.38 1.08
N GLU A 294 -30.07 4.58 2.34
CA GLU A 294 -30.34 5.90 2.91
C GLU A 294 -29.09 6.79 2.83
N TRP A 295 -27.93 6.24 3.21
CA TRP A 295 -26.67 6.98 3.20
C TRP A 295 -26.16 7.35 1.81
N SER A 296 -26.32 6.45 0.84
CA SER A 296 -25.84 6.64 -0.53
C SER A 296 -26.84 7.36 -1.43
N GLY A 297 -28.10 7.44 -0.99
CA GLY A 297 -29.25 7.96 -1.73
C GLY A 297 -29.73 7.06 -2.87
N ARG A 298 -28.96 6.04 -3.27
CA ARG A 298 -29.30 5.03 -4.29
C ARG A 298 -28.27 3.89 -4.34
N ASN A 299 -28.69 2.75 -4.89
CA ASN A 299 -27.83 1.58 -5.08
C ASN A 299 -26.70 1.88 -6.10
N GLY A 300 -25.58 1.19 -5.96
CA GLY A 300 -24.38 1.33 -6.78
C GLY A 300 -23.51 2.54 -6.43
N VAL A 301 -23.88 3.34 -5.42
CA VAL A 301 -23.11 4.50 -4.97
C VAL A 301 -22.30 4.15 -3.74
N ALA A 302 -20.98 4.29 -3.87
CA ALA A 302 -20.04 4.06 -2.79
C ALA A 302 -20.13 5.17 -1.72
N VAL A 303 -20.17 4.77 -0.45
CA VAL A 303 -20.14 5.67 0.71
C VAL A 303 -19.16 5.19 1.75
N TYR A 304 -18.72 6.10 2.62
CA TYR A 304 -17.94 5.77 3.80
C TYR A 304 -18.50 6.45 5.04
N ARG A 305 -18.16 5.89 6.21
CA ARG A 305 -18.49 6.44 7.52
C ARG A 305 -17.27 6.39 8.43
N ASP A 306 -17.05 7.50 9.13
CA ASP A 306 -15.91 7.70 10.01
C ASP A 306 -16.34 7.71 11.47
N TYR A 307 -15.66 6.89 12.26
CA TYR A 307 -15.83 6.81 13.71
C TYR A 307 -14.48 6.95 14.39
N VAL A 308 -14.47 7.53 15.59
CA VAL A 308 -13.26 7.64 16.42
C VAL A 308 -13.47 6.88 17.71
N VAL A 309 -12.50 6.01 18.04
CA VAL A 309 -12.48 5.23 19.28
C VAL A 309 -11.20 5.52 20.05
N MET A 310 -11.29 5.59 21.37
CA MET A 310 -10.12 5.67 22.26
C MET A 310 -9.77 4.26 22.74
N MET A 311 -8.52 3.84 22.55
CA MET A 311 -8.01 2.61 23.16
C MET A 311 -7.43 2.95 24.53
N GLU A 312 -8.22 2.79 25.58
CA GLU A 312 -7.81 3.15 26.95
C GLU A 312 -6.71 2.24 27.52
N GLY A 313 -5.77 2.85 28.24
CA GLY A 313 -4.61 2.19 28.84
C GLY A 313 -3.35 3.04 28.71
N ASP A 314 -2.29 2.65 29.41
CA ASP A 314 -0.98 3.27 29.24
C ASP A 314 -0.37 2.84 27.88
N ARG A 315 0.27 3.79 27.18
CA ARG A 315 0.96 3.56 25.91
C ARG A 315 2.09 2.53 26.03
N MET A 316 2.60 2.32 27.23
CA MET A 316 3.66 1.38 27.55
C MET A 316 3.15 -0.05 27.75
N GLU A 317 1.83 -0.27 27.92
CA GLU A 317 1.24 -1.60 28.09
C GLU A 317 1.28 -2.44 26.80
N GLY A 318 1.47 -1.81 25.64
CA GLY A 318 1.53 -2.48 24.36
C GLY A 318 0.22 -2.45 23.61
N LYS A 319 -0.17 -3.62 23.08
CA LYS A 319 -1.30 -3.73 22.16
C LYS A 319 -2.48 -4.46 22.78
N ARG A 320 -3.69 -4.04 22.40
CA ARG A 320 -4.96 -4.74 22.67
C ARG A 320 -5.75 -4.87 21.38
N ASP A 321 -6.57 -5.90 21.30
CA ASP A 321 -7.49 -6.06 20.19
C ASP A 321 -8.55 -4.96 20.23
N LEU A 322 -8.59 -4.14 19.17
CA LEU A 322 -9.76 -3.39 18.77
C LEU A 322 -10.75 -4.37 18.17
N VAL A 323 -11.93 -4.49 18.78
CA VAL A 323 -12.97 -5.42 18.37
C VAL A 323 -14.03 -4.66 17.59
N ILE A 324 -14.29 -5.08 16.36
CA ILE A 324 -15.33 -4.50 15.50
C ILE A 324 -16.36 -5.58 15.24
N ALA A 325 -17.63 -5.33 15.53
CA ALA A 325 -18.70 -6.26 15.25
C ALA A 325 -19.84 -5.65 14.41
N LEU A 326 -20.30 -6.40 13.40
CA LEU A 326 -21.48 -6.05 12.60
C LEU A 326 -22.59 -7.04 12.91
N CYS A 327 -23.76 -6.51 13.28
CA CYS A 327 -24.90 -7.31 13.73
C CYS A 327 -26.14 -6.94 12.91
N PRO A 328 -26.58 -7.81 11.98
CA PRO A 328 -27.83 -7.61 11.25
C PRO A 328 -29.04 -7.48 12.18
N HIS A 329 -30.00 -6.62 11.83
CA HIS A 329 -31.27 -6.56 12.55
C HIS A 329 -32.13 -7.79 12.20
N LYS A 330 -32.80 -8.37 13.19
CA LYS A 330 -33.73 -9.47 12.96
C LYS A 330 -35.02 -8.93 12.37
N ILE A 331 -35.52 -9.57 11.33
CA ILE A 331 -36.91 -9.42 10.90
C ILE A 331 -37.71 -10.47 11.67
N ASP A 332 -38.47 -10.03 12.68
CA ASP A 332 -39.20 -10.92 13.59
C ASP A 332 -40.48 -11.53 12.99
N ASN A 333 -40.81 -11.25 11.72
CA ASN A 333 -41.99 -11.82 11.07
C ASN A 333 -41.81 -11.90 9.55
N TYR A 334 -42.13 -13.07 8.99
CA TYR A 334 -42.13 -13.48 7.58
C TYR A 334 -40.84 -14.05 6.99
N ASP A 335 -41.08 -15.16 6.29
CA ASP A 335 -40.26 -15.97 5.38
C ASP A 335 -38.72 -15.88 5.51
N TRP A 336 -38.09 -17.01 5.86
CA TRP A 336 -36.63 -17.18 6.03
C TRP A 336 -35.80 -17.00 4.74
N ASN A 337 -36.36 -16.35 3.72
CA ASN A 337 -35.75 -16.10 2.42
C ASN A 337 -35.24 -14.65 2.26
N GLU A 338 -35.64 -13.71 3.11
CA GLU A 338 -35.20 -12.30 3.03
C GLU A 338 -34.33 -11.89 4.24
N GLN A 339 -33.18 -12.54 4.42
CA GLN A 339 -32.23 -12.15 5.46
C GLN A 339 -31.35 -10.98 4.96
N ILE A 340 -31.22 -9.92 5.77
CA ILE A 340 -30.35 -8.78 5.46
C ILE A 340 -28.93 -9.12 5.90
N ASP A 341 -28.00 -9.11 4.95
CA ASP A 341 -26.58 -9.29 5.23
C ASP A 341 -25.96 -7.98 5.72
N ALA A 342 -25.11 -8.06 6.76
CA ALA A 342 -24.22 -6.95 7.06
C ALA A 342 -23.14 -6.88 5.97
N ILE A 343 -23.11 -5.78 5.23
CA ILE A 343 -22.17 -5.59 4.12
C ILE A 343 -21.03 -4.70 4.60
N LEU A 344 -19.79 -5.13 4.33
CA LEU A 344 -18.61 -4.29 4.44
C LEU A 344 -17.72 -4.51 3.22
N LYS A 345 -17.30 -3.42 2.56
CA LYS A 345 -16.45 -3.45 1.36
C LYS A 345 -14.99 -3.19 1.69
N GLY A 346 -14.73 -2.33 2.66
CA GLY A 346 -13.38 -1.96 3.07
C GLY A 346 -13.33 -1.38 4.47
N LEU A 347 -12.16 -1.45 5.09
CA LEU A 347 -11.90 -0.88 6.41
C LEU A 347 -10.52 -0.21 6.42
N GLU A 348 -10.47 1.04 6.84
CA GLU A 348 -9.22 1.72 7.16
C GLU A 348 -9.17 2.07 8.65
N VAL A 349 -8.00 1.88 9.27
CA VAL A 349 -7.75 2.17 10.67
C VAL A 349 -6.50 3.03 10.78
N PHE A 350 -6.66 4.25 11.27
CA PHE A 350 -5.57 5.21 11.46
C PHE A 350 -5.43 5.57 12.93
N LYS A 351 -4.22 5.41 13.47
CA LYS A 351 -3.88 5.95 14.78
C LYS A 351 -3.72 7.47 14.67
N LEU A 352 -4.31 8.22 15.60
CA LEU A 352 -4.21 9.67 15.68
C LEU A 352 -3.12 10.08 16.67
N SER A 353 -2.36 11.13 16.34
CA SER A 353 -1.34 11.65 17.24
C SER A 353 -1.97 12.22 18.51
N ASN A 354 -1.35 11.94 19.64
CA ASN A 354 -1.75 12.54 20.92
C ASN A 354 -1.42 14.05 20.95
N PRO A 355 -1.94 14.81 21.95
CA PRO A 355 -1.67 16.24 22.10
C PRO A 355 -0.16 16.59 22.18
N ASP A 356 0.66 15.65 22.65
CA ASP A 356 2.13 15.70 22.68
C ASP A 356 2.79 15.50 21.29
N LYS A 357 2.00 15.45 20.22
CA LYS A 357 2.41 15.24 18.82
C LYS A 357 3.11 13.90 18.60
N ASN A 358 2.79 12.89 19.39
CA ASN A 358 3.45 11.59 19.34
C ASN A 358 2.53 10.49 18.77
N LEU A 359 3.07 9.66 17.86
CA LEU A 359 2.44 8.47 17.27
C LEU A 359 3.16 7.17 17.65
N ALA A 360 4.32 7.27 18.29
CA ALA A 360 5.15 6.12 18.61
C ALA A 360 4.49 5.22 19.65
N GLY A 361 4.23 3.97 19.26
CA GLY A 361 3.93 2.86 20.17
C GLY A 361 5.19 2.11 20.60
N VAL A 362 5.03 1.10 21.43
CA VAL A 362 6.13 0.22 21.87
C VAL A 362 6.49 -0.82 20.80
N ASN A 363 7.71 -1.36 20.86
CA ASN A 363 8.09 -2.45 19.98
C ASN A 363 7.25 -3.71 20.31
N PRO A 364 6.78 -4.45 19.29
CA PRO A 364 6.06 -5.70 19.54
C PRO A 364 7.01 -6.72 20.17
N VAL A 365 6.46 -7.53 21.07
CA VAL A 365 7.17 -8.70 21.60
C VAL A 365 7.22 -9.75 20.48
N PRO A 366 8.41 -10.22 20.07
CA PRO A 366 8.51 -11.26 19.06
C PRO A 366 7.75 -12.50 19.54
N LEU A 367 6.90 -13.06 18.68
CA LEU A 367 6.35 -14.39 18.92
C LEU A 367 7.54 -15.34 19.01
N VAL A 368 7.82 -15.87 20.21
CA VAL A 368 8.82 -16.92 20.39
C VAL A 368 8.32 -18.12 19.62
N ARG A 369 8.74 -18.27 18.36
CA ARG A 369 8.70 -19.57 17.70
C ARG A 369 9.57 -20.47 18.55
N ALA A 370 8.95 -21.41 19.25
CA ALA A 370 9.67 -22.55 19.78
C ALA A 370 10.49 -23.11 18.62
N SER A 371 11.80 -22.89 18.68
CA SER A 371 12.74 -23.53 17.78
C SER A 371 12.74 -25.00 18.16
N THR A 372 11.80 -25.75 17.59
CA THR A 372 12.01 -27.19 17.45
C THR A 372 13.18 -27.36 16.50
N SER A 373 14.41 -27.30 17.03
CA SER A 373 15.62 -27.77 16.35
C SER A 373 15.60 -29.30 16.27
N GLY A 374 14.51 -29.86 15.74
CA GLY A 374 14.48 -31.22 15.24
C GLY A 374 14.68 -31.12 13.74
N LYS A 375 15.91 -31.34 13.26
CA LYS A 375 16.09 -31.75 11.87
C LYS A 375 15.16 -32.96 11.68
N PRO A 376 14.17 -32.95 10.78
CA PRO A 376 13.48 -34.18 10.45
C PRO A 376 14.53 -35.04 9.74
N ASN A 377 15.02 -36.07 10.43
CA ASN A 377 15.72 -37.15 9.75
C ASN A 377 14.80 -37.61 8.62
N PRO A 378 15.26 -37.69 7.36
CA PRO A 378 14.43 -38.22 6.31
C PRO A 378 14.09 -39.65 6.71
N ARG A 379 12.83 -39.89 7.10
CA ARG A 379 12.31 -41.24 7.25
C ARG A 379 12.47 -41.88 5.88
N LYS A 380 13.39 -42.83 5.77
CA LYS A 380 13.47 -43.71 4.61
C LYS A 380 12.10 -44.36 4.47
N LEU A 381 11.34 -43.92 3.47
CA LEU A 381 10.08 -44.52 3.08
C LEU A 381 10.43 -45.84 2.39
N VAL A 382 10.55 -46.90 3.18
CA VAL A 382 10.71 -48.26 2.65
C VAL A 382 9.34 -48.67 2.13
N PHE A 383 9.13 -48.52 0.82
CA PHE A 383 8.04 -49.21 0.14
C PHE A 383 8.39 -50.69 0.07
N ALA A 384 7.69 -51.50 0.87
CA ALA A 384 7.68 -52.94 0.73
C ALA A 384 7.03 -53.30 -0.61
N LEU A 385 7.84 -53.52 -1.64
CA LEU A 385 7.42 -54.06 -2.94
C LEU A 385 7.28 -55.58 -2.80
N GLY A 386 6.15 -56.01 -2.24
CA GLY A 386 5.63 -57.37 -2.41
C GLY A 386 4.52 -57.35 -3.46
N GLY A 387 4.86 -57.51 -4.74
CA GLY A 387 3.86 -57.62 -5.81
C GLY A 387 4.43 -57.39 -7.19
N ASN A 388 4.42 -58.44 -8.02
CA ASN A 388 4.72 -58.52 -9.46
C ASN A 388 5.23 -57.24 -10.15
N ALA A 389 6.52 -57.24 -10.52
CA ALA A 389 7.25 -56.13 -11.14
C ALA A 389 6.54 -55.48 -12.35
N ILE A 390 5.68 -56.22 -13.04
CA ILE A 390 4.91 -55.74 -14.19
C ILE A 390 3.82 -54.74 -13.76
N ALA A 391 3.10 -55.00 -12.66
CA ALA A 391 2.00 -54.15 -12.21
C ALA A 391 2.51 -52.80 -11.68
N THR A 392 3.63 -52.80 -10.97
CA THR A 392 4.28 -51.58 -10.46
C THR A 392 4.83 -50.70 -11.59
N GLY A 393 5.34 -51.31 -12.68
CA GLY A 393 5.78 -50.56 -13.86
C GLY A 393 4.63 -49.81 -14.54
N VAL A 394 3.46 -50.44 -14.62
CA VAL A 394 2.26 -49.83 -15.25
C VAL A 394 1.74 -48.66 -14.41
N VAL A 395 1.69 -48.77 -13.09
CA VAL A 395 1.22 -47.67 -12.23
C VAL A 395 2.15 -46.46 -12.31
N VAL A 396 3.47 -46.68 -12.29
CA VAL A 396 4.45 -45.58 -12.44
C VAL A 396 4.30 -44.92 -13.80
N LEU A 397 4.17 -45.71 -14.88
CA LEU A 397 3.96 -45.16 -16.23
C LEU A 397 2.68 -44.31 -16.31
N LEU A 398 1.57 -44.80 -15.78
CA LEU A 398 0.30 -44.07 -15.77
C LEU A 398 0.37 -42.76 -14.97
N THR A 399 1.08 -42.75 -13.83
CA THR A 399 1.27 -41.51 -13.06
C THR A 399 2.13 -40.49 -13.81
N VAL A 400 3.20 -40.92 -14.48
CA VAL A 400 4.07 -40.05 -15.27
C VAL A 400 3.30 -39.47 -16.47
N VAL A 401 2.51 -40.28 -17.18
CA VAL A 401 1.67 -39.82 -18.28
C VAL A 401 0.64 -38.80 -17.81
N ASN A 402 -0.02 -39.02 -16.67
CA ASN A 402 -0.96 -38.04 -16.10
C ASN A 402 -0.28 -36.72 -15.72
N ILE A 403 0.95 -36.75 -15.20
CA ILE A 403 1.73 -35.54 -14.91
C ILE A 403 2.09 -34.80 -16.20
N ILE A 404 2.49 -35.52 -17.25
CA ILE A 404 2.80 -34.93 -18.57
C ILE A 404 1.55 -34.29 -19.18
N VAL A 405 0.41 -34.99 -19.17
CA VAL A 405 -0.87 -34.46 -19.66
C VAL A 405 -1.30 -33.24 -18.84
N TYR A 406 -1.13 -33.26 -17.52
CA TYR A 406 -1.41 -32.10 -16.66
C TYR A 406 -0.51 -30.91 -17.01
N LYS A 407 0.80 -31.13 -17.20
CA LYS A 407 1.75 -30.09 -17.64
C LYS A 407 1.42 -29.54 -19.03
N LEU A 408 1.00 -30.39 -19.96
CA LEU A 408 0.58 -29.99 -21.30
C LEU A 408 -0.75 -29.22 -21.29
N ARG A 409 -1.72 -29.59 -20.43
CA ARG A 409 -2.95 -28.83 -20.22
C ARG A 409 -2.66 -27.45 -19.61
N LEU A 410 -1.77 -27.39 -18.63
CA LEU A 410 -1.32 -26.13 -18.02
C LEU A 410 -0.58 -25.21 -19.02
N LEU A 411 0.10 -25.79 -20.01
CA LEU A 411 0.71 -25.04 -21.11
C LEU A 411 -0.32 -24.60 -22.15
N SER A 412 -1.34 -25.42 -22.43
CA SER A 412 -2.47 -25.06 -23.30
C SER A 412 -3.29 -23.90 -22.73
N GLU A 413 -3.49 -23.85 -21.42
CA GLU A 413 -4.18 -22.75 -20.72
C GLU A 413 -3.40 -21.43 -20.79
N LYS A 414 -2.08 -21.46 -21.05
CA LYS A 414 -1.25 -20.27 -21.28
C LYS A 414 -1.16 -19.83 -22.74
N VAL A 415 -1.69 -20.62 -23.67
CA VAL A 415 -1.59 -20.37 -25.13
C VAL A 415 -2.96 -20.04 -25.75
N GLY A 416 -4.07 -20.34 -25.06
CA GLY A 416 -5.43 -20.10 -25.53
C GLY A 416 -6.07 -18.81 -25.02
N GLU A 417 -5.52 -17.63 -25.34
CA GLU A 417 -6.29 -16.38 -25.48
C GLU A 417 -5.49 -15.32 -26.24
N LYS A 418 -5.49 -15.43 -27.58
CA LYS A 418 -5.14 -14.33 -28.50
C LYS A 418 -6.10 -14.40 -29.68
N ASP A 419 -7.37 -14.06 -29.42
CA ASP A 419 -8.26 -13.59 -30.48
C ASP A 419 -8.35 -12.07 -30.41
N LEU A 420 -7.68 -11.45 -31.37
CA LEU A 420 -7.57 -10.02 -31.57
C LEU A 420 -8.64 -9.58 -32.58
N SER A 421 -9.89 -9.41 -32.13
CA SER A 421 -10.91 -8.73 -32.95
C SER A 421 -12.13 -8.29 -32.13
N SER A 422 -12.07 -7.08 -31.55
CA SER A 422 -13.16 -6.08 -31.54
C SER A 422 -12.85 -4.96 -30.52
N LEU A 423 -12.08 -3.94 -30.93
CA LEU A 423 -12.02 -2.69 -30.18
C LEU A 423 -13.25 -1.83 -30.54
N PRO A 424 -14.01 -1.29 -29.57
CA PRO A 424 -14.99 -0.26 -29.84
C PRO A 424 -14.30 1.06 -30.22
N SER A 425 -14.69 1.55 -31.39
CA SER A 425 -14.72 2.92 -31.92
C SER A 425 -13.97 4.07 -31.20
N GLU A 426 -13.04 4.64 -31.97
CA GLU A 426 -12.72 6.06 -32.22
C GLU A 426 -12.90 7.17 -31.16
N GLY A 427 -11.82 7.97 -31.05
CA GLY A 427 -11.85 9.40 -30.76
C GLY A 427 -11.36 9.81 -29.36
N LEU A 428 -10.09 10.26 -29.24
CA LEU A 428 -9.63 11.32 -28.29
C LEU A 428 -8.09 11.49 -28.12
N CYS A 429 -7.20 10.78 -28.84
CA CYS A 429 -5.74 10.94 -28.68
C CYS A 429 -5.04 11.46 -29.94
N ARG A 430 -4.25 12.54 -29.80
CA ARG A 430 -3.33 13.03 -30.84
C ARG A 430 -2.20 12.03 -31.10
N ARG A 431 -1.85 11.86 -32.39
CA ARG A 431 -0.68 11.08 -32.84
C ARG A 431 0.47 12.03 -33.15
N PHE A 432 1.65 11.72 -32.65
CA PHE A 432 2.89 12.44 -32.98
C PHE A 432 3.65 11.66 -34.03
N SER A 433 4.40 12.32 -34.92
CA SER A 433 5.30 11.64 -35.86
C SER A 433 6.72 11.48 -35.29
N LEU A 434 7.49 10.49 -35.74
CA LEU A 434 8.89 10.35 -35.31
C LEU A 434 9.71 11.60 -35.67
N ALA A 435 9.46 12.19 -36.83
CA ALA A 435 10.11 13.43 -37.26
C ALA A 435 9.83 14.59 -36.30
N GLU A 436 8.59 14.73 -35.84
CA GLU A 436 8.18 15.73 -34.85
C GLU A 436 8.89 15.51 -33.51
N ILE A 437 9.01 14.26 -33.06
CA ILE A 437 9.70 13.94 -31.79
C ILE A 437 11.19 14.23 -31.87
N LEU A 438 11.81 13.87 -32.99
CA LEU A 438 13.22 14.13 -33.23
C LEU A 438 13.51 15.62 -33.31
N SER A 439 12.61 16.42 -33.89
CA SER A 439 12.78 17.88 -33.91
C SER A 439 12.64 18.49 -32.51
N VAL A 440 11.63 18.09 -31.72
CA VAL A 440 11.40 18.69 -30.40
C VAL A 440 12.36 18.21 -29.30
N THR A 441 13.06 17.10 -29.52
CA THR A 441 14.08 16.56 -28.60
C THR A 441 15.51 16.79 -29.06
N ASN A 442 15.72 17.54 -30.15
CA ASN A 442 17.03 17.69 -30.80
C ASN A 442 17.74 16.34 -31.00
N ASN A 443 17.04 15.38 -31.60
CA ASN A 443 17.50 14.00 -31.78
C ASN A 443 17.90 13.30 -30.46
N PHE A 444 17.08 13.49 -29.40
CA PHE A 444 17.32 12.96 -28.05
C PHE A 444 18.63 13.43 -27.41
N ASP A 445 18.87 14.74 -27.46
CA ASP A 445 20.02 15.40 -26.85
C ASP A 445 20.08 15.14 -25.34
N ASP A 446 21.27 14.80 -24.84
CA ASP A 446 21.49 14.51 -23.42
C ASP A 446 21.34 15.75 -22.53
N GLU A 447 21.45 16.96 -23.08
CA GLU A 447 21.18 18.22 -22.38
C GLU A 447 19.71 18.41 -22.02
N LEU A 448 18.80 17.79 -22.79
CA LEU A 448 17.36 17.86 -22.53
C LEU A 448 16.88 16.80 -21.53
N VAL A 449 17.78 16.00 -20.97
CA VAL A 449 17.42 14.92 -20.03
C VAL A 449 17.02 15.50 -18.68
N VAL A 450 15.76 15.29 -18.29
CA VAL A 450 15.19 15.69 -16.99
C VAL A 450 15.15 14.54 -15.98
N GLY A 451 15.36 13.30 -16.42
CA GLY A 451 15.38 12.14 -15.53
C GLY A 451 16.01 10.91 -16.17
N ARG A 452 16.61 10.05 -15.32
CA ARG A 452 17.15 8.74 -15.70
C ARG A 452 16.58 7.69 -14.75
N GLY A 453 16.00 6.62 -15.29
CA GLY A 453 15.45 5.51 -14.49
C GLY A 453 15.74 4.14 -15.12
N GLY A 454 15.24 3.06 -14.49
CA GLY A 454 15.42 1.68 -14.98
C GLY A 454 14.87 1.40 -16.38
N PHE A 455 14.05 2.32 -16.90
CA PHE A 455 13.32 2.20 -18.17
C PHE A 455 13.87 3.10 -19.29
N GLY A 456 14.93 3.89 -19.03
CA GLY A 456 15.55 4.78 -20.00
C GLY A 456 15.62 6.25 -19.56
N LYS A 457 15.86 7.14 -20.53
CA LYS A 457 16.01 8.59 -20.30
C LYS A 457 14.69 9.30 -20.56
N VAL A 458 14.39 10.32 -19.76
CA VAL A 458 13.26 11.24 -19.94
C VAL A 458 13.80 12.57 -20.42
N TYR A 459 13.29 13.05 -21.55
CA TYR A 459 13.70 14.28 -22.21
C TYR A 459 12.62 15.35 -22.04
N LYS A 460 13.00 16.60 -21.79
CA LYS A 460 12.12 17.75 -21.89
C LYS A 460 11.98 18.13 -23.36
N ALA A 461 10.75 18.42 -23.78
CA ALA A 461 10.49 18.98 -25.09
C ALA A 461 9.36 20.01 -25.02
N VAL A 462 9.17 20.76 -26.11
CA VAL A 462 8.06 21.70 -26.27
C VAL A 462 7.39 21.39 -27.60
N ILE A 463 6.08 21.16 -27.57
CA ILE A 463 5.25 20.87 -28.74
C ILE A 463 4.31 22.05 -29.01
N ASP A 464 3.60 22.01 -30.15
CA ASP A 464 2.64 23.04 -30.56
C ASP A 464 3.25 24.43 -30.69
N GLY A 465 4.37 24.51 -31.42
CA GLY A 465 5.00 25.78 -31.74
C GLY A 465 5.57 26.55 -30.54
N GLY A 466 5.63 25.94 -29.34
CA GLY A 466 6.14 26.58 -28.13
C GLY A 466 5.19 26.57 -26.93
N GLU A 467 3.93 26.19 -27.13
CA GLU A 467 2.88 26.40 -26.12
C GLU A 467 2.85 25.33 -25.01
N THR A 468 3.24 24.09 -25.32
CA THR A 468 3.08 22.97 -24.38
C THR A 468 4.41 22.31 -24.07
N SER A 469 4.89 22.44 -22.83
CA SER A 469 6.05 21.68 -22.37
C SER A 469 5.67 20.26 -22.00
N VAL A 470 6.46 19.30 -22.46
CA VAL A 470 6.22 17.88 -22.31
C VAL A 470 7.47 17.12 -21.85
N ALA A 471 7.25 15.96 -21.25
CA ALA A 471 8.30 14.98 -20.95
C ALA A 471 8.17 13.79 -21.89
N ILE A 472 9.27 13.39 -22.54
CA ILE A 472 9.35 12.30 -23.52
C ILE A 472 10.27 11.23 -22.95
N LYS A 473 9.70 10.10 -22.53
CA LYS A 473 10.48 8.94 -22.06
C LYS A 473 10.86 8.06 -23.24
N ARG A 474 12.15 7.73 -23.40
CA ARG A 474 12.66 6.81 -24.44
C ARG A 474 13.12 5.49 -23.81
N LEU A 475 12.59 4.37 -24.29
CA LEU A 475 12.98 3.04 -23.85
C LEU A 475 14.44 2.72 -24.20
N ASN A 476 15.17 2.11 -23.26
CA ASN A 476 16.52 1.59 -23.51
C ASN A 476 16.48 0.08 -23.81
N LEU A 477 16.72 -0.28 -25.07
CA LEU A 477 16.69 -1.67 -25.56
C LEU A 477 17.78 -2.59 -24.98
N LYS A 478 18.78 -2.05 -24.26
CA LYS A 478 19.79 -2.88 -23.56
C LYS A 478 19.29 -3.47 -22.24
N SER A 479 18.10 -3.10 -21.77
CA SER A 479 17.48 -3.64 -20.56
C SER A 479 16.75 -4.95 -20.87
N ARG A 480 17.22 -6.08 -20.32
CA ARG A 480 16.65 -7.43 -20.54
C ARG A 480 15.25 -7.64 -19.92
N GLN A 481 14.69 -6.64 -19.24
CA GLN A 481 13.44 -6.73 -18.48
C GLN A 481 12.44 -5.61 -18.83
N GLY A 482 12.85 -4.61 -19.64
CA GLY A 482 12.13 -3.34 -19.74
C GLY A 482 10.98 -3.27 -20.75
N ALA A 483 10.81 -4.24 -21.66
CA ALA A 483 9.79 -4.15 -22.71
C ALA A 483 8.38 -4.45 -22.19
N ASP A 484 8.19 -5.58 -21.50
CA ASP A 484 6.88 -6.01 -20.99
C ASP A 484 6.35 -5.07 -19.89
N GLU A 485 7.24 -4.59 -19.01
CA GLU A 485 6.91 -3.61 -17.96
C GLU A 485 6.55 -2.23 -18.53
N PHE A 486 7.19 -1.84 -19.64
CA PHE A 486 6.91 -0.58 -20.32
C PHE A 486 5.58 -0.64 -21.11
N TRP A 487 5.25 -1.79 -21.71
CA TRP A 487 3.93 -2.02 -22.30
C TRP A 487 2.82 -1.96 -21.25
N THR A 488 3.07 -2.53 -20.07
CA THR A 488 2.16 -2.45 -18.92
C THR A 488 1.94 -0.99 -18.48
N GLU A 489 3.01 -0.17 -18.43
CA GLU A 489 2.92 1.27 -18.09
C GLU A 489 2.09 2.06 -19.10
N ILE A 490 2.23 1.77 -20.40
CA ILE A 490 1.46 2.45 -21.47
C ILE A 490 -0.01 2.06 -21.44
N GLU A 491 -0.31 0.77 -21.31
CA GLU A 491 -1.68 0.27 -21.25
C GLU A 491 -2.44 0.83 -20.03
N MET A 492 -1.74 0.98 -18.89
CA MET A 492 -2.30 1.61 -17.70
C MET A 492 -2.56 3.11 -17.89
N LEU A 493 -1.61 3.86 -18.48
CA LEU A 493 -1.75 5.31 -18.65
C LEU A 493 -2.78 5.69 -19.72
N SER A 494 -3.00 4.85 -20.74
CA SER A 494 -4.01 5.06 -21.78
C SER A 494 -5.46 4.95 -21.30
N ASN A 495 -5.69 4.35 -20.11
CA ASN A 495 -7.02 4.09 -19.56
C ASN A 495 -7.46 5.08 -18.47
N LEU A 496 -6.67 6.11 -18.15
CA LEU A 496 -6.98 7.11 -17.12
C LEU A 496 -7.71 8.33 -17.74
N ARG A 497 -8.88 8.73 -17.24
CA ARG A 497 -9.55 9.99 -17.68
C ARG A 497 -9.75 10.92 -16.48
N HIS A 498 -9.25 12.17 -16.53
CA HIS A 498 -9.52 13.18 -15.49
C HIS A 498 -9.46 14.61 -16.05
N THR A 499 -10.28 15.52 -15.53
CA THR A 499 -10.45 16.90 -16.00
C THR A 499 -9.19 17.78 -15.88
N HIS A 500 -8.25 17.39 -15.00
CA HIS A 500 -6.93 18.02 -14.85
C HIS A 500 -5.77 17.19 -15.45
N LEU A 501 -6.09 16.06 -16.08
CA LEU A 501 -5.19 15.28 -16.92
C LEU A 501 -5.71 15.38 -18.36
N ARG A 502 -5.37 16.45 -19.09
CA ARG A 502 -5.56 16.47 -20.55
C ARG A 502 -4.62 15.40 -21.15
N GLN A 503 -5.15 14.20 -21.32
CA GLN A 503 -4.44 13.07 -21.92
C GLN A 503 -4.51 13.10 -23.45
N SER A 504 -3.41 12.72 -24.09
CA SER A 504 -3.37 12.23 -25.46
C SER A 504 -2.23 11.22 -25.54
N TYR A 505 -2.51 9.92 -25.47
CA TYR A 505 -1.50 8.85 -25.62
C TYR A 505 -1.92 7.93 -26.77
N ARG A 506 -1.11 7.81 -27.83
CA ARG A 506 -1.16 6.64 -28.73
C ARG A 506 0.13 6.45 -29.52
N LEU A 507 0.40 5.18 -29.83
CA LEU A 507 1.51 4.57 -30.57
C LEU A 507 1.78 5.20 -31.95
N LEU A 508 3.06 5.16 -32.37
CA LEU A 508 3.48 5.05 -33.77
C LEU A 508 3.97 3.63 -34.02
#